data_AF-A0A918L0L3-F1
#
_entry.id   AF-A0A918L0L3-F1
#
_cell.length_a   1.000
_cell.length_b   1.000
_cell.length_c   1.000
_cell.angle_alpha   90.00
_cell.angle_beta   90.00
_cell.angle_gamma   90.00
#
_symmetry.space_group_name_H-M   'P 1'
#
loop_
_entity.id
_entity.type
_entity.pdbx_description
1 polymer ?
#
loop_
_entity_poly.entity_id
_entity_poly.type
_entity_poly.pdbx_seq_one_letter_code
_entity_poly.pdbx_strand_id
1 'polypeptide(L)' 'MGKTQLGARVDDEIAELARARAKDRGLSLGDYIASLVRDDADGMRQRGLDAARRFLDDHQALFDEAEDAEQRSTGAHAA' A
#
# COMPACT_ATOMS: atom_id res chain seq x y z
N MET A 1 -4.43 -26.10 -15.99
CA MET A 1 -5.64 -26.25 -15.16
C MET A 1 -6.53 -25.05 -15.40
N GLY A 2 -7.84 -25.24 -15.59
CA GLY A 2 -8.79 -24.14 -15.82
C GLY A 2 -9.03 -23.30 -14.56
N LYS A 3 -9.59 -22.10 -14.73
CA LYS A 3 -10.04 -21.26 -13.61
C LYS A 3 -11.24 -21.95 -12.92
N THR A 4 -11.24 -21.99 -11.59
CA THR A 4 -12.39 -22.48 -10.81
C THR A 4 -13.37 -21.33 -10.60
N GLN A 5 -14.67 -21.58 -10.78
CA GLN A 5 -15.70 -20.59 -10.50
C GLN A 5 -15.96 -20.49 -8.99
N LEU A 6 -15.88 -19.27 -8.46
CA LEU A 6 -16.20 -18.99 -7.06
C LEU A 6 -17.60 -18.37 -6.97
N GLY A 7 -18.49 -18.97 -6.19
CA GLY A 7 -19.79 -18.39 -5.85
C GLY A 7 -19.70 -17.60 -4.55
N ALA A 8 -19.63 -16.27 -4.64
CA ALA A 8 -19.67 -15.38 -3.48
C ALA A 8 -20.88 -14.44 -3.58
N ARG A 9 -21.54 -14.17 -2.45
CA ARG A 9 -22.58 -13.14 -2.33
C ARG A 9 -21.97 -11.90 -1.72
N VAL A 10 -22.22 -10.76 -2.34
CA VAL A 10 -21.78 -9.44 -1.88
C VAL A 10 -22.92 -8.46 -2.12
N ASP A 11 -22.90 -7.35 -1.40
CA ASP A 11 -23.82 -6.25 -1.66
C ASP A 11 -23.58 -5.66 -3.05
N ASP A 12 -24.64 -5.16 -3.69
CA ASP A 12 -24.57 -4.63 -5.05
C ASP A 12 -23.57 -3.48 -5.18
N GLU A 13 -23.48 -2.60 -4.17
CA GLU A 13 -22.51 -1.52 -4.14
C GLU A 13 -21.07 -2.02 -4.20
N ILE A 14 -20.77 -3.11 -3.48
CA ILE A 14 -19.44 -3.74 -3.49
C ILE A 14 -19.15 -4.38 -4.84
N ALA A 15 -20.14 -5.02 -5.47
CA ALA A 15 -20.00 -5.59 -6.80
C ALA A 15 -19.67 -4.53 -7.85
N GLU A 16 -20.38 -3.40 -7.83
CA GLU A 16 -20.15 -2.29 -8.74
C GLU A 16 -18.79 -1.64 -8.52
N LEU A 17 -18.40 -1.42 -7.26
CA LEU A 17 -17.07 -0.91 -6.93
C LEU A 17 -15.97 -1.85 -7.45
N ALA A 18 -16.10 -3.16 -7.23
CA ALA A 18 -15.11 -4.13 -7.70
C ALA A 18 -15.01 -4.13 -9.24
N ARG A 19 -16.13 -4.02 -9.96
CA ARG A 19 -16.14 -3.90 -11.43
C ARG A 19 -15.44 -2.64 -11.91
N ALA A 20 -15.75 -1.49 -11.30
CA ALA A 20 -15.12 -0.21 -11.65
C ALA A 20 -13.60 -0.28 -11.43
N ARG A 21 -13.16 -0.79 -10.28
CA ARG A 21 -11.73 -0.91 -9.95
C ARG A 21 -10.99 -1.91 -10.84
N ALA A 22 -11.64 -3.02 -11.21
CA ALA A 22 -11.09 -3.96 -12.17
C ALA A 22 -10.89 -3.29 -13.55
N LYS A 23 -11.89 -2.52 -14.01
CA LYS A 23 -11.83 -1.76 -15.26
C LYS A 23 -10.72 -0.71 -15.25
N ASP A 24 -10.60 0.08 -14.19
CA ASP A 24 -9.54 1.08 -14.04
C ASP A 24 -8.14 0.47 -14.16
N ARG A 25 -7.98 -0.79 -13.74
CA ARG A 25 -6.72 -1.54 -13.79
C ARG A 25 -6.56 -2.38 -15.05
N GLY A 26 -7.53 -2.36 -15.98
CA GLY A 26 -7.51 -3.18 -17.19
C GLY A 26 -7.59 -4.69 -16.92
N LEU A 27 -8.18 -5.09 -15.79
CA LEU A 27 -8.30 -6.48 -15.36
C LEU A 27 -9.72 -7.00 -15.53
N SER A 28 -9.87 -8.32 -15.72
CA SER A 28 -11.16 -8.96 -15.48
C SER A 28 -11.51 -8.89 -13.98
N LEU A 29 -12.79 -8.90 -13.64
CA LEU A 29 -13.23 -8.91 -12.23
C LEU A 29 -12.63 -10.09 -11.47
N GLY A 30 -12.57 -11.26 -12.09
CA GLY A 30 -11.97 -12.45 -11.49
C GLY A 30 -10.47 -12.30 -11.23
N ASP A 31 -9.72 -11.71 -12.18
CA ASP A 31 -8.28 -11.49 -12.00
C ASP A 31 -7.99 -10.40 -10.96
N TYR A 32 -8.85 -9.37 -10.88
CA TYR A 32 -8.80 -8.35 -9.83
C TYR A 32 -9.02 -8.95 -8.44
N ILE A 33 -10.08 -9.76 -8.26
CA ILE A 33 -10.32 -10.44 -6.97
C ILE A 33 -9.16 -11.37 -6.63
N ALA A 34 -8.66 -12.13 -7.60
CA ALA A 34 -7.54 -13.04 -7.39
C ALA A 34 -6.23 -12.32 -7.02
N SER A 35 -6.01 -11.08 -7.46
CA SER A 35 -4.86 -10.29 -7.02
C SER A 35 -5.05 -9.83 -5.59
N LEU A 36 -6.24 -9.32 -5.24
CA LEU A 36 -6.55 -8.90 -3.87
C LEU A 36 -6.36 -10.03 -2.85
N VAL A 37 -6.88 -11.22 -3.15
CA VAL A 37 -6.73 -12.39 -2.26
C VAL A 37 -5.27 -12.80 -2.11
N ARG A 38 -4.47 -12.72 -3.17
CA ARG A 38 -3.03 -13.03 -3.10
C ARG A 38 -2.26 -11.98 -2.31
N ASP A 39 -2.51 -10.71 -2.57
CA ASP A 39 -1.87 -9.60 -1.85
C ASP A 39 -2.16 -9.66 -0.34
N ASP A 40 -3.40 -10.03 0.00
CA ASP A 40 -3.85 -10.26 1.37
C ASP A 40 -3.17 -11.48 2.00
N ALA A 41 -3.25 -12.65 1.33
CA ALA A 41 -2.69 -13.91 1.83
C ALA A 41 -1.16 -13.90 1.92
N ASP A 42 -0.49 -13.23 0.99
CA ASP A 42 0.96 -13.14 0.98
C ASP A 42 1.45 -12.24 2.12
N GLY A 43 0.63 -11.39 2.74
CA GLY A 43 1.07 -10.49 3.82
C GLY A 43 2.15 -9.50 3.39
N MET A 44 2.31 -9.30 2.08
CA MET A 44 3.39 -8.51 1.48
C MET A 44 3.35 -7.05 1.94
N ARG A 45 2.13 -6.53 2.13
CA ARG A 45 1.90 -5.19 2.70
C ARG A 45 2.45 -5.09 4.12
N GLN A 46 2.18 -6.07 4.98
CA GLN A 46 2.65 -6.05 6.36
C GLN A 46 4.18 -6.17 6.40
N ARG A 47 4.76 -7.10 5.64
CA ARG A 47 6.22 -7.22 5.52
C ARG A 47 6.89 -5.95 4.97
N GLY A 48 6.25 -5.28 4.01
CA GLY A 48 6.73 -4.00 3.48
C GLY A 48 6.69 -2.88 4.52
N LEU A 49 5.62 -2.80 5.32
CA LEU A 49 5.52 -1.85 6.42
C LEU A 49 6.54 -2.15 7.52
N ASP A 50 6.75 -3.42 7.86
CA ASP A 50 7.76 -3.83 8.85
C ASP A 50 9.18 -3.49 8.37
N ALA A 51 9.47 -3.66 7.08
CA ALA A 51 10.75 -3.27 6.48
C ALA A 51 10.94 -1.74 6.48
N ALA A 52 9.90 -0.98 6.13
CA ALA A 52 9.95 0.48 6.19
C ALA A 52 10.14 0.98 7.63
N ARG A 53 9.43 0.37 8.59
CA ARG A 53 9.58 0.64 10.03
C ARG A 53 11.02 0.43 10.46
N ARG A 54 11.59 -0.74 10.15
CA ARG A 54 12.99 -1.06 10.46
C ARG A 54 13.98 -0.10 9.82
N PHE A 55 13.76 0.28 8.56
CA PHE A 55 14.60 1.25 7.87
C PHE A 55 14.60 2.61 8.59
N LEU A 56 13.43 3.10 8.99
CA LEU A 56 13.30 4.34 9.77
C LEU A 56 13.98 4.23 11.13
N ASP A 57 13.76 3.13 11.85
CA ASP A 57 14.39 2.91 13.16
C ASP A 57 15.93 2.83 13.03
N ASP A 58 16.46 2.14 12.00
CA ASP A 58 17.90 1.99 11.77
C ASP A 58 18.58 3.31 11.34
N HIS A 59 17.84 4.22 10.70
CA HIS A 59 18.38 5.48 10.15
C HIS A 59 17.87 6.73 10.87
N GLN A 60 17.19 6.56 12.01
CA GLN A 60 16.54 7.65 12.74
C GLN A 60 17.50 8.81 13.03
N ALA A 61 18.73 8.51 13.46
CA ALA A 61 19.74 9.53 13.76
C ALA A 61 20.12 10.40 12.55
N LEU A 62 20.07 9.86 11.32
CA LEU A 62 20.36 10.63 10.11
C LEU A 62 19.20 11.55 9.73
N PHE A 63 17.97 11.11 9.96
CA PHE A 63 16.78 11.95 9.77
C PHE A 63 16.75 13.07 10.80
N ASP A 64 17.00 12.76 12.07
CA ASP A 64 17.08 13.74 13.15
C ASP A 64 18.16 14.80 12.86
N GLU A 65 19.36 14.39 12.41
CA GLU A 65 20.44 15.31 12.05
C GLU A 65 20.08 16.20 10.84
N ALA A 66 19.39 15.65 9.84
CA ALA A 66 18.94 16.40 8.68
C ALA A 66 17.85 17.42 9.04
N GLU A 67 16.86 17.04 9.86
CA GLU A 67 15.82 17.93 10.37
C GLU A 67 16.41 19.06 11.21
N ASP A 68 17.34 18.74 12.12
CA ASP A 68 18.04 19.74 12.93
C ASP A 68 18.87 20.71 12.08
N ALA A 69 19.46 20.24 10.97
CA ALA A 69 20.20 21.09 10.04
C ALA A 69 19.27 22.05 9.26
N GLU A 70 18.09 21.59 8.84
CA GLU A 70 17.05 22.43 8.23
C GLU A 70 16.45 23.45 9.21
N GLN A 71 16.22 23.05 10.46
CA GLN A 71 15.72 23.95 11.50
C GLN A 71 16.72 25.08 11.79
N ARG A 72 18.03 24.75 11.82
CA ARG A 72 19.13 25.71 12.01
C ARG A 72 19.29 26.67 10.82
N SER A 73 19.10 26.21 9.59
CA SER A 73 19.18 27.08 8.40
C SER A 73 18.00 28.05 8.31
N THR A 74 16.81 27.59 8.71
CA THR A 74 15.58 28.41 8.73
C THR A 74 15.62 29.47 9.84
N GLY A 75 16.19 29.14 11.02
CA GLY A 75 16.40 30.09 12.12
C GLY A 75 17.44 31.17 11.83
N ALA A 76 18.45 30.88 10.99
CA ALA A 76 19.48 31.84 10.59
C ALA A 76 18.97 32.93 9.61
N HIS A 77 17.85 32.68 8.92
CA HIS A 77 17.22 33.66 8.02
C HIS A 77 16.21 34.60 8.70
N ALA A 78 15.91 34.39 10.00
CA ALA A 78 14.90 35.13 10.75
C ALA A 78 15.48 36.11 11.80
N ALA A 79 16.80 36.36 11.80
CA ALA A 79 17.49 37.26 12.72
C ALA A 79 18.02 38.53 12.05
#